data_AF-A0A7I0J6W6-F1
#
_entry.id   AF-A0A7I0J6W6-F1
#
_cell.length_a   1.000
_cell.length_b   1.000
_cell.length_c   1.000
_cell.angle_alpha   90.00
_cell.angle_beta   90.00
_cell.angle_gamma   90.00
#
_symmetry.space_group_name_H-M   'P 1'
#
loop_
_entity.id
_entity.type
_entity.pdbx_description
1 polymer ?
#
loop_
_entity_poly.entity_id
_entity_poly.type
_entity_poly.pdbx_seq_one_letter_code
_entity_poly.pdbx_strand_id
1 'polypeptide(L)'
;MKLTTILAASIAFMPVAALAESKGKVEGIHHWVSESEVKALKVVTDKLASKGYTWQDSAVGGANGANAQQALRTRVAAGNP
;
A
#
# COMPACT_ATOMS: atom_id res chain seq x y z
N MET A 1 -41.97 30.81 -33.72
CA MET A 1 -41.48 29.43 -33.84
C MET A 1 -40.22 29.46 -34.69
N LYS A 2 -39.11 28.92 -34.16
CA LYS A 2 -37.86 28.45 -34.84
C LYS A 2 -36.56 29.04 -34.27
N LEU A 3 -35.68 28.10 -33.86
CA LEU A 3 -34.26 28.17 -33.47
C LEU A 3 -33.97 28.94 -32.18
N THR A 4 -33.82 28.38 -30.98
CA THR A 4 -33.03 27.21 -30.54
C THR A 4 -31.66 27.07 -31.19
N THR A 5 -30.63 27.06 -30.34
CA THR A 5 -29.24 26.61 -30.55
C THR A 5 -28.20 27.71 -30.77
N ILE A 6 -27.79 28.39 -29.68
CA ILE A 6 -26.39 28.79 -29.50
C ILE A 6 -25.96 28.32 -28.12
N LEU A 7 -25.65 27.02 -28.04
CA LEU A 7 -24.92 26.41 -26.93
C LEU A 7 -23.43 26.59 -27.23
N ALA A 8 -22.91 27.80 -26.99
CA ALA A 8 -21.49 28.11 -27.18
C ALA A 8 -20.69 27.70 -25.94
N ALA A 9 -20.27 26.44 -25.95
CA ALA A 9 -19.00 25.92 -25.45
C ALA A 9 -18.32 26.67 -24.28
N SER A 10 -18.84 26.48 -23.07
CA SER A 10 -18.03 26.60 -21.85
C SER A 10 -17.15 25.35 -21.75
N ILE A 11 -15.94 25.40 -22.29
CA ILE A 11 -14.93 24.36 -22.06
C ILE A 11 -14.64 24.36 -20.56
N ALA A 12 -15.24 23.39 -19.88
CA ALA A 12 -14.97 23.11 -18.49
C ALA A 12 -13.47 22.80 -18.36
N PHE A 13 -12.72 23.71 -17.76
CA PHE A 13 -11.44 23.41 -17.15
C PHE A 13 -11.72 22.43 -16.01
N MET A 14 -11.84 21.14 -16.32
CA MET A 14 -11.71 20.11 -15.30
C MET A 14 -10.24 20.08 -14.91
N PRO A 15 -9.87 20.40 -13.64
CA PRO A 15 -8.56 20.03 -13.17
C PRO A 15 -8.49 18.51 -13.27
N VAL A 16 -7.65 18.01 -14.18
CA VAL A 16 -7.21 16.62 -14.14
C VAL A 16 -6.52 16.50 -12.79
N ALA A 17 -7.24 16.03 -11.78
CA ALA A 17 -6.66 15.65 -10.52
C ALA A 17 -5.60 14.62 -10.89
N ALA A 18 -4.32 15.03 -10.78
CA ALA A 18 -3.21 14.14 -10.95
C ALA A 18 -3.49 12.94 -10.04
N LEU A 19 -3.79 11.79 -10.64
CA LEU A 19 -3.92 10.55 -9.92
C LEU A 19 -2.57 10.39 -9.22
N ALA A 20 -2.55 10.61 -7.91
CA ALA A 20 -1.38 10.33 -7.11
C ALA A 20 -1.13 8.83 -7.29
N GLU A 21 -0.17 8.50 -8.15
CA GLU A 21 0.25 7.15 -8.42
C GLU A 21 0.80 6.62 -7.08
N SER A 22 -0.05 5.89 -6.36
CA SER A 22 0.39 5.12 -5.20
C SER A 22 1.58 4.29 -5.66
N LYS A 23 2.74 4.49 -5.03
CA LYS A 23 3.99 3.85 -5.47
C LYS A 23 3.98 2.33 -5.33
N GLY A 24 2.86 1.75 -4.89
CA GLY A 24 2.62 0.33 -4.75
C GLY A 24 2.41 -0.08 -3.30
N LYS A 25 2.04 -1.34 -3.13
CA LYS A 25 1.95 -2.00 -1.83
C LYS A 25 3.28 -2.67 -1.53
N VAL A 26 3.79 -2.48 -0.32
CA VAL A 26 4.95 -3.18 0.21
C VAL A 26 4.44 -4.16 1.26
N GLU A 27 4.56 -5.44 0.99
CA GLU A 27 4.27 -6.48 1.97
C GLU A 27 5.53 -6.81 2.77
N GLY A 28 5.40 -6.89 4.10
CA GLY A 28 6.49 -7.27 4.99
C GLY A 28 6.12 -8.45 5.88
N ILE A 29 6.86 -9.55 5.69
CA ILE A 29 6.81 -10.70 6.58
C ILE A 29 7.81 -10.54 7.74
N HIS A 30 7.34 -10.66 8.98
CA HIS A 30 8.20 -10.50 10.16
C HIS A 30 7.72 -11.35 11.35
N HIS A 31 8.61 -11.49 12.34
CA HIS A 31 8.32 -12.16 13.63
C HIS A 31 8.23 -11.18 14.81
N TRP A 32 8.21 -9.88 14.53
CA TRP A 32 8.04 -8.81 15.52
C TRP A 32 6.60 -8.78 16.04
N VAL A 33 6.37 -9.31 17.24
CA VAL A 33 5.02 -9.44 17.85
C VAL A 33 4.93 -8.73 19.20
N SER A 34 6.05 -8.51 19.88
CA SER A 34 6.04 -7.79 21.15
C SER A 34 5.74 -6.30 20.96
N GLU A 35 5.22 -5.65 22.01
CA GLU A 35 4.81 -4.24 21.94
C GLU A 35 5.96 -3.29 21.57
N SER A 36 7.18 -3.56 22.01
CA SER A 36 8.35 -2.76 21.65
C SER A 36 8.74 -2.93 20.19
N GLU A 37 8.60 -4.14 19.64
CA GLU A 37 8.88 -4.42 18.23
C GLU A 37 7.82 -3.82 17.30
N VAL A 38 6.54 -3.81 17.71
CA VAL A 38 5.47 -3.13 16.96
C VAL A 38 5.72 -1.61 16.91
N LYS A 39 6.21 -1.02 17.99
CA LYS A 39 6.61 0.40 18.01
C LYS A 39 7.77 0.68 17.04
N ALA A 40 8.74 -0.23 16.95
CA ALA A 40 9.84 -0.12 15.98
C ALA A 40 9.34 -0.26 14.54
N LEU A 41 8.42 -1.20 14.29
CA LEU A 41 7.81 -1.40 12.97
C LEU A 41 7.06 -0.14 12.51
N LYS A 42 6.36 0.54 13.43
CA LYS A 42 5.64 1.78 13.13
C LYS A 42 6.53 2.86 12.52
N VAL A 43 7.78 2.99 12.99
CA VAL A 43 8.74 3.95 12.41
C VAL A 43 9.04 3.63 10.94
N VAL A 44 9.10 2.35 10.59
CA VAL A 44 9.33 1.89 9.21
C VAL A 44 8.08 2.12 8.36
N THR A 45 6.90 1.76 8.85
CA THR A 45 5.63 1.94 8.12
C THR A 45 5.32 3.41 7.89
N ASP A 46 5.59 4.28 8.86
CA ASP A 46 5.36 5.73 8.73
C ASP A 46 6.32 6.35 7.69
N LYS A 47 7.56 5.86 7.62
CA LYS A 47 8.51 6.25 6.55
C LYS A 47 8.09 5.74 5.17
N LEU A 48 7.48 4.57 5.09
CA LEU A 48 6.94 4.05 3.82
C LEU A 48 5.71 4.84 3.38
N ALA A 49 4.80 5.14 4.31
CA ALA A 49 3.62 5.96 4.07
C ALA A 49 3.99 7.37 3.59
N SER A 50 4.96 8.03 4.24
CA SER A 50 5.44 9.36 3.80
C SER A 50 6.08 9.35 2.41
N LYS A 51 6.58 8.20 1.95
CA LYS A 51 7.09 8.02 0.58
C LYS A 51 6.01 7.68 -0.45
N GLY A 52 4.76 7.46 -0.02
CA GLY A 52 3.62 7.12 -0.87
C GLY A 52 3.42 5.61 -1.06
N TYR A 53 4.01 4.77 -0.22
CA TYR A 53 3.79 3.30 -0.23
C TYR A 53 2.74 2.89 0.80
N THR A 54 1.98 1.85 0.50
CA THR A 54 1.06 1.21 1.45
C THR A 54 1.72 -0.01 2.07
N TRP A 55 1.75 -0.11 3.39
CA TRP A 55 2.24 -1.32 4.09
C TRP A 55 1.17 -2.40 4.13
N GLN A 56 1.54 -3.62 3.77
CA GLN A 56 0.74 -4.82 3.98
C GLN A 56 1.45 -5.70 5.02
N ASP A 57 0.78 -5.93 6.13
CA ASP A 57 1.37 -6.58 7.29
C ASP A 57 1.23 -8.11 7.21
N SER A 58 2.34 -8.83 7.42
CA SER A 58 2.36 -10.29 7.51
C SER A 58 3.13 -10.72 8.76
N ALA A 59 2.54 -10.45 9.92
CA ALA A 59 3.08 -10.87 11.21
C ALA A 59 2.93 -12.39 11.40
N VAL A 60 4.06 -13.09 11.57
CA VAL A 60 4.11 -14.52 11.85
C VAL A 60 4.70 -14.74 13.24
N GLY A 61 3.83 -15.08 14.20
CA GLY A 61 4.23 -15.34 15.57
C GLY A 61 5.09 -16.61 15.72
N GLY A 62 6.18 -16.50 16.49
CA GLY A 62 7.05 -17.63 16.83
C GLY A 62 8.30 -17.16 17.55
N ALA A 63 8.66 -17.87 18.64
CA ALA A 63 9.65 -17.42 19.63
C ALA A 63 11.09 -17.19 19.13
N ASN A 64 11.41 -17.41 17.84
CA ASN A 64 12.75 -17.21 17.26
C ASN A 64 12.72 -16.99 15.73
N GLY A 65 11.59 -16.53 15.16
CA GLY A 65 11.51 -16.29 13.70
C GLY A 65 11.53 -17.54 12.79
N ALA A 66 11.68 -18.75 13.35
CA ALA A 66 11.62 -20.00 12.60
C ALA A 66 10.29 -20.18 11.84
N ASN A 67 9.18 -19.75 12.45
CA ASN A 67 7.86 -19.78 11.83
C ASN A 67 7.76 -18.80 10.66
N ALA A 68 8.33 -17.59 10.80
CA ALA A 68 8.38 -16.61 9.70
C ALA A 68 9.19 -17.14 8.51
N GLN A 69 10.30 -17.84 8.77
CA GLN A 69 11.12 -18.48 7.74
C GLN A 69 10.39 -19.65 7.06
N GLN A 70 9.63 -20.44 7.82
CA GLN A 70 8.80 -21.50 7.25
C GLN A 70 7.69 -20.92 6.37
N ALA A 71 6.97 -19.91 6.85
CA ALA A 71 5.94 -19.21 6.08
C ALA A 71 6.53 -18.61 4.80
N LEU A 72 7.70 -17.97 4.87
CA LEU A 72 8.41 -17.44 3.71
C LEU A 72 8.73 -18.54 2.69
N ARG A 73 9.28 -19.68 3.12
CA ARG A 73 9.56 -20.82 2.22
C ARG A 73 8.30 -21.32 1.53
N THR A 74 7.20 -21.47 2.26
CA THR A 74 5.90 -21.89 1.71
C THR A 74 5.40 -20.91 0.67
N ARG A 75 5.49 -19.60 0.95
CA ARG A 75 5.05 -18.52 0.08
C ARG A 75 5.85 -18.44 -1.22
N VAL A 76 7.17 -18.54 -1.12
CA VAL A 76 8.07 -18.60 -2.29
C VAL A 76 7.76 -19.83 -3.14
N ALA A 77 7.59 -21.02 -2.52
CA ALA A 77 7.25 -22.23 -3.25
C ALA A 77 5.88 -22.16 -3.94
N ALA A 78 4.92 -21.42 -3.37
CA ALA A 78 3.61 -21.18 -3.94
C ALA A 78 3.59 -20.09 -5.03
N GLY A 79 4.74 -19.47 -5.35
CA GLY A 79 4.82 -18.36 -6.30
C GLY A 79 4.22 -17.05 -5.80
N ASN A 80 4.05 -16.91 -4.48
CA ASN A 80 3.53 -15.71 -3.80
C ASN A 80 4.52 -15.21 -2.73
N PRO A 81 5.73 -14.79 -3.13
CA PRO A 81 6.81 -14.39 -2.23
C PRO A 81 6.45 -13.21 -1.34
#